data_AF-A0A7Y0C1S0-F1
#
_entry.id   AF-A0A7Y0C1S0-F1
#
_cell.length_a   1.000
_cell.length_b   1.000
_cell.length_c   1.000
_cell.angle_alpha   90.00
_cell.angle_beta   90.00
_cell.angle_gamma   90.00
#
_symmetry.space_group_name_H-M   'P 1'
#
loop_
_entity.id
_entity.type
_entity.pdbx_description
1 polymer ?
#
loop_
_entity_poly.entity_id
_entity_poly.type
_entity_poly.pdbx_seq_one_letter_code
_entity_poly.pdbx_strand_id
1 'polypeptide(L)'
;MRLLLAVAWVIFVFPAHAASALHMSHLQHVYAGGGGCAEMFLLYWDDLESEISDVALLVEVSSKGQRSMTETLRVERLGFTTADNKDQASFETPQCLSGKPRLTVRAASGVIHGARVDLLRSKTLQIGKVETFPLSISGPTHHFTGPARKSAQAGEFKRYAQKTPRGETECSY
;
A
#
# COMPACT_ATOMS: atom_id res chain seq x y z
N MET A 1 -7.48 5.42 72.46
CA MET A 1 -6.69 4.65 71.48
C MET A 1 -7.28 4.89 70.10
N ARG A 2 -6.62 5.69 69.25
CA ARG A 2 -7.04 5.97 67.87
C ARG A 2 -6.22 5.08 66.94
N LEU A 3 -6.86 4.08 66.34
CA LEU A 3 -6.24 3.20 65.35
C LEU A 3 -6.26 3.93 64.00
N LEU A 4 -5.11 4.39 63.52
CA LEU A 4 -4.94 4.92 62.17
C LEU A 4 -4.78 3.72 61.21
N LEU A 5 -5.79 3.50 60.38
CA LEU A 5 -5.72 2.55 59.27
C LEU A 5 -4.90 3.16 58.13
N ALA A 6 -3.68 2.65 57.94
CA ALA A 6 -2.88 2.92 56.75
C ALA A 6 -3.44 2.10 55.58
N VAL A 7 -4.07 2.77 54.62
CA VAL A 7 -4.45 2.17 53.34
C VAL A 7 -3.26 2.28 52.40
N ALA A 8 -2.52 1.19 52.23
CA ALA A 8 -1.46 1.09 51.24
C ALA A 8 -2.08 0.98 49.84
N TRP A 9 -1.98 2.06 49.05
CA TRP A 9 -2.26 2.03 47.62
C TRP A 9 -1.09 1.35 46.90
N VAL A 10 -1.27 0.08 46.54
CA VAL A 10 -0.37 -0.59 45.60
C VAL A 10 -0.74 -0.10 44.20
N ILE A 11 -0.02 0.91 43.71
CA ILE A 11 -0.09 1.32 42.31
C ILE A 11 0.64 0.25 41.50
N PHE A 12 -0.11 -0.69 40.91
CA PHE A 12 0.41 -1.52 39.84
C PHE A 12 0.69 -0.62 38.64
N VAL A 13 1.94 -0.17 38.51
CA VAL A 13 2.45 0.45 37.29
C VAL A 13 2.60 -0.68 36.28
N PHE A 14 1.53 -0.99 35.57
CA PHE A 14 1.66 -1.80 34.35
C PHE A 14 2.52 -0.99 33.39
N PRO A 15 3.68 -1.52 32.94
CA PRO A 15 4.42 -0.87 31.88
C PRO A 15 3.48 -0.81 30.68
N ALA A 16 3.21 0.40 30.21
CA ALA A 16 2.52 0.63 28.96
C ALA A 16 3.39 0.04 27.85
N HIS A 17 3.23 -1.25 27.57
CA HIS A 17 3.74 -1.84 26.36
C HIS A 17 3.06 -1.07 25.24
N ALA A 18 3.86 -0.35 24.45
CA ALA A 18 3.37 0.26 23.24
C ALA A 18 2.69 -0.85 22.43
N ALA A 19 1.38 -0.71 22.21
CA ALA A 19 0.63 -1.71 21.48
C ALA A 19 1.15 -1.72 20.04
N SER A 20 1.62 -2.87 19.57
CA SER A 20 2.05 -3.10 18.19
C SER A 20 0.96 -2.62 17.23
N ALA A 21 1.36 -1.95 16.16
CA ALA A 21 0.49 -1.31 15.21
C ALA A 21 1.01 -1.45 13.76
N LEU A 22 0.06 -1.71 12.88
CA LEU A 22 0.24 -1.61 11.44
C LEU A 22 -0.13 -0.18 11.02
N HIS A 23 0.86 0.57 10.57
CA HIS A 23 0.66 1.90 10.02
C HIS A 23 0.42 1.81 8.52
N MET A 24 -0.61 2.49 8.04
CA MET A 24 -0.97 2.57 6.63
C MET A 24 -1.03 4.03 6.20
N SER A 25 -0.29 4.37 5.15
CA SER A 25 -0.29 5.72 4.56
C SER A 25 -0.49 5.66 3.05
N HIS A 26 -1.36 6.51 2.52
CA HIS A 26 -1.55 6.63 1.06
C HIS A 26 -0.38 7.41 0.45
N LEU A 27 0.32 6.79 -0.50
CA LEU A 27 1.50 7.37 -1.14
C LEU A 27 1.13 8.16 -2.39
N GLN A 28 0.41 7.51 -3.29
CA GLN A 28 0.20 8.05 -4.63
C GLN A 28 -1.07 7.50 -5.26
N HIS A 29 -1.67 8.38 -6.07
CA HIS A 29 -2.72 8.06 -7.02
C HIS A 29 -2.15 8.18 -8.43
N VAL A 30 -2.27 7.13 -9.24
CA VAL A 30 -1.68 7.07 -10.59
C VAL A 30 -2.75 6.67 -11.61
N TYR A 31 -2.73 7.30 -12.79
CA TYR A 31 -3.56 6.88 -13.91
C TYR A 31 -2.97 5.63 -14.56
N ALA A 32 -3.70 4.50 -14.54
CA ALA A 32 -3.22 3.19 -14.99
C ALA A 32 -3.46 2.93 -16.50
N GLY A 33 -4.08 3.89 -17.21
CA GLY A 33 -4.51 3.71 -18.60
C GLY A 33 -5.92 3.12 -18.71
N GLY A 34 -6.52 3.19 -19.90
CA GLY A 34 -7.86 2.64 -20.14
C GLY A 34 -9.01 3.28 -19.34
N GLY A 35 -8.77 4.42 -18.69
CA GLY A 35 -9.72 5.07 -17.79
C GLY A 35 -9.60 4.62 -16.33
N GLY A 36 -8.70 3.68 -16.00
CA GLY A 36 -8.48 3.13 -14.66
C GLY A 36 -7.40 3.87 -13.85
N CYS A 37 -7.42 3.64 -12.54
CA CYS A 37 -6.53 4.29 -11.58
C CYS A 37 -5.92 3.28 -10.61
N ALA A 38 -4.65 3.46 -10.26
CA ALA A 38 -3.95 2.71 -9.24
C ALA A 38 -3.79 3.56 -7.97
N GLU A 39 -4.08 2.94 -6.82
CA GLU A 39 -3.83 3.52 -5.51
C GLU A 39 -2.66 2.80 -4.85
N MET A 40 -1.65 3.54 -4.41
CA MET A 40 -0.45 3.00 -3.77
C MET A 40 -0.39 3.38 -2.29
N PHE A 41 -0.01 2.43 -1.44
CA PHE A 41 0.05 2.59 0.00
C PHE A 41 1.41 2.11 0.53
N LEU A 42 1.92 2.81 1.53
CA LEU A 42 3.01 2.35 2.37
C LEU A 42 2.40 1.69 3.61
N LEU A 43 2.84 0.48 3.90
CA LEU A 43 2.54 -0.22 5.14
C LEU A 43 3.82 -0.32 5.97
N TYR A 44 3.69 -0.14 7.28
CA TYR A 44 4.80 -0.22 8.24
C TYR A 44 4.33 -0.94 9.51
N TRP A 45 5.07 -1.97 9.92
CA TRP A 45 4.87 -2.65 11.19
C TRP A 45 5.84 -2.09 12.23
N ASP A 46 5.30 -1.56 13.34
CA ASP A 46 6.10 -0.80 14.33
C ASP A 46 6.60 -1.61 15.53
N ASP A 47 6.49 -2.94 15.46
CA ASP A 47 6.99 -3.86 16.48
C ASP A 47 8.20 -4.63 15.94
N LEU A 48 9.32 -4.48 16.64
CA LEU A 48 10.60 -5.09 16.29
C LEU A 48 10.75 -6.51 16.85
N GLU A 49 9.87 -6.91 17.78
CA GLU A 49 9.90 -8.20 18.47
C GLU A 49 8.84 -9.16 17.93
N SER A 50 8.02 -8.73 16.97
CA SER A 50 6.98 -9.54 16.35
C SER A 50 6.87 -9.30 14.85
N GLU A 51 6.31 -10.29 14.16
CA GLU A 51 5.91 -10.16 12.76
C GLU A 51 4.38 -10.09 12.65
N ILE A 52 3.92 -9.49 11.55
CA ILE A 52 2.54 -9.59 11.09
C ILE A 52 2.54 -10.26 9.72
N SER A 53 1.68 -11.25 9.52
CA SER A 53 1.53 -11.98 8.26
C SER A 53 0.08 -12.07 7.80
N ASP A 54 -0.13 -12.52 6.57
CA ASP A 54 -1.44 -12.63 5.91
C ASP A 54 -2.30 -11.36 6.06
N VAL A 55 -1.69 -10.20 5.87
CA VAL A 55 -2.39 -8.92 5.98
C VAL A 55 -3.36 -8.79 4.81
N ALA A 56 -4.62 -8.53 5.13
CA ALA A 56 -5.67 -8.27 4.16
C ALA A 56 -6.49 -7.05 4.58
N LEU A 57 -6.53 -6.05 3.71
CA LEU A 57 -7.23 -4.78 3.91
C LEU A 57 -8.26 -4.59 2.81
N LEU A 58 -9.54 -4.56 3.18
CA LEU A 58 -10.63 -4.26 2.27
C LEU A 58 -10.80 -2.74 2.20
N VAL A 59 -10.40 -2.14 1.09
CA VAL A 59 -10.42 -0.69 0.87
C VAL A 59 -11.55 -0.33 -0.09
N GLU A 60 -12.43 0.54 0.37
CA GLU A 60 -13.46 1.15 -0.47
C GLU A 60 -12.96 2.50 -1.02
N VAL A 61 -13.10 2.68 -2.33
CA VAL A 61 -12.89 3.94 -3.02
C VAL A 61 -14.25 4.53 -3.37
N SER A 62 -14.53 5.74 -2.91
CA SER A 62 -15.82 6.40 -3.11
C SER A 62 -15.68 7.85 -3.55
N SER A 63 -16.59 8.33 -4.39
CA SER A 63 -16.69 9.73 -4.77
C SER A 63 -18.15 10.13 -4.90
N LYS A 64 -18.46 11.41 -4.67
CA LYS A 64 -19.84 11.91 -4.66
C LYS A 64 -20.48 11.69 -6.04
N GLY A 65 -21.66 11.08 -6.06
CA GLY A 65 -22.42 10.84 -7.28
C GLY A 65 -21.88 9.70 -8.17
N GLN A 66 -20.91 8.93 -7.69
CA GLN A 66 -20.36 7.77 -8.40
C GLN A 66 -20.51 6.51 -7.55
N ARG A 67 -20.58 5.36 -8.22
CA ARG A 67 -20.61 4.06 -7.56
C ARG A 67 -19.28 3.83 -6.84
N SER A 68 -19.33 3.38 -5.58
CA SER A 68 -18.13 2.97 -4.86
C SER A 68 -17.58 1.66 -5.42
N MET A 69 -16.27 1.52 -5.35
CA MET A 69 -15.55 0.29 -5.68
C MET A 69 -14.84 -0.22 -4.44
N THR A 70 -14.58 -1.51 -4.38
CA THR A 70 -13.92 -2.12 -3.24
C THR A 70 -12.87 -3.07 -3.73
N GLU A 71 -11.66 -2.93 -3.20
CA GLU A 71 -10.52 -3.78 -3.53
C GLU A 71 -9.86 -4.31 -2.27
N THR A 72 -9.21 -5.46 -2.39
CA THR A 72 -8.48 -6.07 -1.27
C THR A 72 -6.98 -5.89 -1.49
N LEU A 73 -6.36 -5.11 -0.62
CA LEU A 73 -4.91 -4.99 -0.54
C LEU A 73 -4.36 -6.10 0.33
N ARG A 74 -3.34 -6.83 -0.18
CA ARG A 74 -2.73 -7.96 0.50
C ARG A 74 -1.23 -7.73 0.68
N VAL A 75 -0.72 -8.04 1.86
CA VAL A 75 0.72 -8.09 2.16
C VAL A 75 1.00 -9.42 2.85
N GLU A 76 1.96 -10.17 2.34
CA GLU A 76 2.22 -11.53 2.84
C GLU A 76 2.80 -11.49 4.26
N ARG A 77 3.79 -10.63 4.50
CA ARG A 77 4.49 -10.55 5.78
C ARG A 77 5.23 -9.23 5.93
N LEU A 78 5.30 -8.73 7.18
CA LEU A 78 6.14 -7.62 7.61
C LEU A 78 6.79 -7.95 8.96
N GLY A 79 8.01 -7.43 9.18
CA GLY A 79 8.66 -7.46 10.49
C GLY A 79 9.36 -8.77 10.85
N PHE A 80 9.62 -9.66 9.88
CA PHE A 80 10.48 -10.83 10.12
C PHE A 80 11.94 -10.40 10.36
N THR A 81 12.33 -9.27 9.77
CA THR A 81 13.60 -8.58 9.91
C THR A 81 13.38 -7.08 10.05
N THR A 82 14.44 -6.33 10.36
CA THR A 82 14.38 -4.86 10.34
C THR A 82 14.27 -4.28 8.93
N ALA A 83 14.58 -5.06 7.88
CA ALA A 83 14.58 -4.61 6.49
C ALA A 83 13.21 -4.77 5.80
N ASP A 84 12.35 -5.66 6.29
CA ASP A 84 11.00 -5.93 5.77
C ASP A 84 9.90 -5.46 6.74
N ASN A 85 10.21 -4.52 7.64
CA ASN A 85 9.18 -3.89 8.47
C ASN A 85 8.29 -2.92 7.68
N LYS A 86 8.60 -2.69 6.39
CA LYS A 86 7.83 -1.83 5.48
C LYS A 86 7.62 -2.52 4.15
N ASP A 87 6.46 -2.31 3.55
CA ASP A 87 6.18 -2.74 2.18
C ASP A 87 5.26 -1.74 1.48
N GLN A 88 5.31 -1.74 0.16
CA GLN A 88 4.40 -1.00 -0.69
C GLN A 88 3.39 -1.96 -1.31
N ALA A 89 2.13 -1.61 -1.22
CA ALA A 89 1.07 -2.37 -1.84
C ALA A 89 0.14 -1.46 -2.61
N SER A 90 -0.42 -1.99 -3.69
CA SER A 90 -1.30 -1.26 -4.57
C SER A 90 -2.48 -2.11 -5.02
N PHE A 91 -3.53 -1.43 -5.46
CA PHE A 91 -4.60 -2.04 -6.23
C PHE A 91 -4.98 -1.11 -7.37
N GLU A 92 -5.57 -1.69 -8.40
CA GLU A 92 -6.10 -0.96 -9.54
C GLU A 92 -7.63 -0.97 -9.49
N THR A 93 -8.20 0.12 -9.96
CA THR A 93 -9.64 0.27 -10.18
C THR A 93 -9.90 0.37 -11.67
N PRO A 94 -10.96 -0.28 -12.19
CA PRO A 94 -11.27 -0.25 -13.62
C PRO A 94 -11.67 1.15 -14.11
N GLN A 95 -12.02 2.06 -13.19
CA GLN A 95 -12.40 3.43 -13.49
C GLN A 95 -11.83 4.40 -12.45
N CYS A 96 -11.17 5.46 -12.91
CA CYS A 96 -10.83 6.61 -12.08
C CYS A 96 -12.09 7.36 -11.67
N LEU A 97 -12.35 7.43 -10.37
CA LEU A 97 -13.43 8.26 -9.88
C LEU A 97 -13.07 9.74 -10.08
N SER A 98 -13.99 10.50 -10.68
CA SER A 98 -13.82 11.94 -10.82
C SER A 98 -13.86 12.65 -9.46
N GLY A 99 -13.10 13.74 -9.31
CA GLY A 99 -13.06 14.55 -8.09
C GLY A 99 -12.00 14.11 -7.09
N LYS A 100 -12.29 14.30 -5.78
CA LYS A 100 -11.41 13.90 -4.67
C LYS A 100 -11.97 12.62 -4.05
N PRO A 101 -11.52 11.42 -4.46
CA PRO A 101 -12.03 10.19 -3.90
C PRO A 101 -11.68 10.07 -2.41
N ARG A 102 -12.57 9.44 -1.66
CA ARG A 102 -12.35 9.04 -0.27
C ARG A 102 -12.03 7.56 -0.22
N LEU A 103 -10.88 7.23 0.35
CA LEU A 103 -10.45 5.88 0.66
C LEU A 103 -10.90 5.53 2.08
N THR A 104 -11.58 4.39 2.23
CA THR A 104 -12.10 3.92 3.53
C THR A 104 -11.76 2.46 3.72
N VAL A 105 -11.02 2.11 4.77
CA VAL A 105 -10.79 0.71 5.14
C VAL A 105 -12.06 0.16 5.81
N ARG A 106 -12.69 -0.84 5.20
CA ARG A 106 -13.93 -1.47 5.66
C ARG A 106 -13.69 -2.70 6.54
N ALA A 107 -12.62 -3.43 6.26
CA ALA A 107 -12.17 -4.57 7.03
C ALA A 107 -10.64 -4.64 6.99
N ALA A 108 -10.03 -5.08 8.08
CA ALA A 108 -8.59 -5.28 8.16
C ALA A 108 -8.29 -6.49 9.04
N SER A 109 -7.46 -7.40 8.55
CA SER A 109 -7.01 -8.55 9.31
C SER A 109 -5.54 -8.85 9.07
N GLY A 110 -4.91 -9.49 10.03
CA GLY A 110 -3.57 -10.06 9.92
C GLY A 110 -3.38 -11.20 10.93
N VAL A 111 -2.23 -11.86 10.90
CA VAL A 111 -1.82 -12.88 11.87
C VAL A 111 -0.66 -12.32 12.68
N ILE A 112 -0.83 -12.25 14.00
CA ILE A 112 0.19 -11.76 14.94
C ILE A 112 0.37 -12.85 16.00
N HIS A 113 1.61 -13.27 16.25
CA HIS A 113 1.92 -14.40 17.15
C HIS A 113 1.09 -15.67 16.87
N GLY A 114 0.84 -15.97 15.59
CA GLY A 114 0.07 -17.14 15.15
C GLY A 114 -1.45 -17.03 15.30
N ALA A 115 -1.98 -15.91 15.81
CA ALA A 115 -3.42 -15.68 15.95
C ALA A 115 -3.93 -14.69 14.90
N ARG A 116 -5.08 -15.00 14.28
CA ARG A 116 -5.77 -14.06 13.38
C ARG A 116 -6.37 -12.92 14.21
N VAL A 117 -6.05 -11.68 13.86
CA VAL A 117 -6.50 -10.46 14.53
C VAL A 117 -7.30 -9.59 13.56
N ASP A 118 -8.41 -9.03 14.04
CA ASP A 118 -9.16 -7.96 13.38
C ASP A 118 -8.52 -6.62 13.75
N LEU A 119 -7.75 -6.04 12.81
CA LEU A 119 -6.89 -4.89 13.05
C LEU A 119 -7.67 -3.59 13.27
N LEU A 120 -8.90 -3.49 12.73
CA LEU A 120 -9.78 -2.35 12.98
C LEU A 120 -10.34 -2.40 14.40
N ARG A 121 -10.84 -3.57 14.81
CA ARG A 121 -11.47 -3.75 16.13
C ARG A 121 -10.46 -3.68 17.26
N SER A 122 -9.26 -4.24 17.06
CA SER A 122 -8.17 -4.17 18.04
C SER A 122 -7.50 -2.79 18.09
N LYS A 123 -7.82 -1.88 17.15
CA LYS A 123 -7.12 -0.60 16.96
C LYS A 123 -5.63 -0.74 16.66
N THR A 124 -5.23 -1.88 16.10
CA THR A 124 -3.87 -2.16 15.64
C THR A 124 -3.60 -1.50 14.29
N LEU A 125 -4.61 -1.25 13.46
CA LEU A 125 -4.44 -0.45 12.24
C LEU A 125 -4.46 1.05 12.56
N GLN A 126 -3.37 1.74 12.24
CA GLN A 126 -3.26 3.20 12.34
C GLN A 126 -3.14 3.82 10.94
N ILE A 127 -3.92 4.87 10.69
CA ILE A 127 -3.82 5.62 9.43
C ILE A 127 -2.86 6.79 9.64
N GLY A 128 -1.73 6.73 8.96
CA GLY A 128 -0.68 7.74 9.01
C GLY A 128 -0.84 8.80 7.91
N LYS A 129 -0.17 9.94 8.11
CA LYS A 129 0.14 10.87 7.02
C LYS A 129 1.55 10.55 6.53
N VAL A 130 1.73 10.49 5.21
CA VAL A 130 3.07 10.42 4.64
C VAL A 130 3.77 11.75 4.94
N GLU A 131 4.87 11.71 5.68
CA GLU A 131 5.77 12.85 5.80
C GLU A 131 6.63 12.92 4.53
N THR A 132 6.37 13.92 3.69
CA THR A 132 7.16 14.18 2.49
C THR A 132 8.18 15.28 2.78
N PHE A 133 9.47 14.93 2.74
CA PHE A 133 10.55 15.92 2.78
C PHE A 133 10.88 16.37 1.36
N PRO A 134 10.92 17.68 1.07
CA PRO A 134 11.31 18.16 -0.25
C PRO A 134 12.79 17.81 -0.51
N LEU A 135 13.04 17.03 -1.56
CA LEU A 135 14.38 16.78 -2.06
C LEU A 135 14.74 17.84 -3.11
N SER A 136 15.92 18.45 -2.96
CA SER A 136 16.49 19.37 -3.95
C SER A 136 17.85 18.85 -4.38
N ILE A 137 18.10 18.81 -5.68
CA ILE A 137 19.40 18.45 -6.25
C ILE A 137 20.11 19.77 -6.59
N SER A 138 21.18 20.08 -5.86
CA SER A 138 22.05 21.23 -6.16
C SER A 138 23.19 20.81 -7.09
N GLY A 139 23.15 21.27 -8.34
CA GLY A 139 24.17 21.02 -9.36
C GLY A 139 23.59 21.13 -10.77
N PRO A 140 24.42 21.13 -11.83
CA PRO A 140 23.90 21.06 -13.19
C PRO A 140 23.16 19.72 -13.36
N THR A 141 21.82 19.78 -13.41
CA THR A 141 21.02 18.63 -13.83
C THR A 141 21.36 18.35 -15.29
N HIS A 142 22.17 17.33 -15.53
CA HIS A 142 22.27 16.73 -16.86
C HIS A 142 20.92 16.08 -17.17
N HIS A 143 20.02 16.86 -17.78
CA HIS A 143 18.83 16.33 -18.40
C HIS A 143 19.31 15.41 -19.53
N PHE A 144 19.38 14.11 -19.27
CA PHE A 144 19.60 13.14 -20.33
C PHE A 144 18.30 13.05 -21.14
N THR A 145 18.13 13.99 -22.06
CA THR A 145 17.20 13.85 -23.19
C THR A 145 17.82 12.87 -24.19
N GLY A 146 18.07 11.63 -23.75
CA GLY A 146 18.23 10.54 -24.69
C GLY A 146 17.02 10.56 -25.63
N PRO A 147 17.17 10.26 -26.93
CA PRO A 147 16.10 10.40 -27.88
C PRO A 147 14.89 9.61 -27.38
N ALA A 148 13.85 10.32 -26.98
CA ALA A 148 12.55 9.72 -26.72
C ALA A 148 12.19 8.98 -28.01
N ARG A 149 12.25 7.64 -27.97
CA ARG A 149 11.74 6.82 -29.07
C ARG A 149 10.27 7.19 -29.23
N LYS A 150 9.97 8.07 -30.19
CA LYS A 150 8.64 8.25 -30.79
C LYS A 150 8.20 6.90 -31.33
N SER A 151 7.60 6.08 -30.47
CA SER A 151 7.06 4.76 -30.81
C SER A 151 5.60 4.63 -30.40
N ALA A 152 4.87 5.76 -30.33
CA ALA A 152 3.44 5.78 -30.06
C ALA A 152 2.64 6.79 -30.92
N GLN A 153 3.23 7.34 -31.98
CA GLN A 153 2.50 8.15 -32.97
C GLN A 153 2.99 7.86 -34.39
N ALA A 154 2.60 6.69 -34.89
CA ALA A 154 2.32 6.46 -36.30
C ALA A 154 1.58 5.13 -36.39
N GLY A 155 0.32 5.16 -36.84
CA GLY A 155 -0.40 3.97 -37.26
C GLY A 155 0.24 3.39 -38.53
N GLU A 156 1.42 2.78 -38.40
CA GLU A 156 1.99 1.87 -39.38
C GLU A 156 2.58 0.67 -38.65
N PHE A 157 1.73 -0.27 -38.27
CA PHE A 157 2.16 -1.67 -38.14
C PHE A 157 2.54 -2.15 -39.55
N LYS A 158 3.76 -1.87 -40.00
CA LYS A 158 4.37 -2.68 -41.04
C LYS A 158 4.63 -4.04 -40.43
N ARG A 159 3.70 -4.98 -40.69
CA ARG A 159 3.95 -6.41 -40.53
C ARG A 159 5.21 -6.72 -41.32
N TYR A 160 6.32 -6.98 -40.62
CA TYR A 160 7.44 -7.66 -41.24
C TYR A 160 6.99 -9.10 -41.47
N ALA A 161 6.48 -9.37 -42.67
CA ALA A 161 6.45 -10.72 -43.19
C ALA A 161 7.91 -11.15 -43.39
N GLN A 162 8.45 -11.91 -42.45
CA GLN A 162 9.66 -12.68 -42.71
C GLN A 162 9.30 -13.74 -43.75
N LYS A 163 9.72 -13.50 -45.00
CA LYS A 163 9.80 -14.57 -45.99
C LYS A 163 10.88 -15.54 -45.55
N THR A 164 10.49 -16.69 -45.03
CA THR A 164 11.37 -17.86 -44.97
C THR A 164 11.68 -18.30 -46.40
N PRO A 165 12.88 -18.87 -46.69
CA PRO A 165 13.24 -19.30 -48.05
C PRO A 165 12.42 -20.48 -48.60
N ARG A 166 11.37 -20.94 -47.89
CA ARG A 166 10.54 -22.08 -48.27
C ARG A 166 9.02 -21.86 -48.17
N GLY A 167 8.55 -20.63 -47.97
CA GLY A 167 7.16 -20.30 -48.28
C GLY A 167 6.07 -20.93 -47.39
N GLU A 168 6.36 -21.20 -46.12
CA GLU A 168 5.34 -21.56 -45.13
C GLU A 168 5.36 -20.57 -43.96
N THR A 169 4.17 -20.08 -43.60
CA THR A 169 3.95 -19.11 -42.52
C THR A 169 3.23 -19.83 -41.40
N GLU A 170 3.90 -20.02 -40.26
CA GLU A 170 3.28 -20.55 -39.04
C GLU A 170 3.27 -19.43 -37.99
N CYS A 171 2.08 -19.12 -37.46
CA CYS A 171 1.90 -18.14 -36.39
C CYS A 171 1.83 -18.91 -35.07
N SER A 172 2.84 -18.77 -34.21
CA SER A 172 2.77 -19.25 -32.83
C SER A 172 2.07 -18.21 -31.95
N TYR A 173 1.08 -18.66 -31.17
CA TYR A 173 0.42 -17.90 -30.10
C TYR A 173 1.33 -17.75 -28.89
#